data_AF-A0A4P5X8X3-F1
#
_entry.id   AF-A0A4P5X8X3-F1
#
_cell.length_a   1.000
_cell.length_b   1.000
_cell.length_c   1.000
_cell.angle_alpha   90.00
_cell.angle_beta   90.00
_cell.angle_gamma   90.00
#
_symmetry.space_group_name_H-M   'P 1'
#
loop_
_entity.id
_entity.type
_entity.pdbx_description
1 polymer ?
#
loop_
_entity_poly.entity_id
_entity_poly.type
_entity_poly.pdbx_seq_one_letter_code
_entity_poly.pdbx_strand_id
1 'polypeptide(L)'
;MATATAPVDGRELNVSVKPKTPKRKEEPHMTTNGDSTPSPHEDQAAPEPITNPTPTPEPAAPELPATPPPAPPARPEPPDPFDPASLRLGADYSEGLGVRKVITTVPNRKPNKSEWFQVRPGEEWRLQTAVLELEKGVERSTYLVAPSLWADLSGEITPALLLTCVNRANDLFIWRVKLPGSDGRSNTWTDSALQIAKAAETTWCRMVSDTTNGIYTHYVPTAELPDPKWPDLSFNEIIKLGFRGRMIDSLDHPILRELRGGA
;
A
#
# COMPACT_ATOMS: atom_id res chain seq x y z
N MET A 1 57.50 5.77 -48.19
CA MET A 1 57.70 7.22 -47.96
C MET A 1 56.71 7.70 -46.91
N ALA A 2 57.11 8.70 -46.11
CA ALA A 2 56.28 9.75 -45.49
C ALA A 2 54.91 9.44 -44.84
N THR A 3 54.95 9.10 -43.54
CA THR A 3 54.43 9.91 -42.41
C THR A 3 53.32 10.97 -42.61
N ALA A 4 52.18 10.77 -41.93
CA ALA A 4 51.47 11.72 -41.03
C ALA A 4 50.40 10.91 -40.27
N THR A 5 50.22 10.90 -38.94
CA THR A 5 50.31 11.91 -37.86
C THR A 5 49.07 12.81 -37.77
N ALA A 6 48.44 12.83 -36.58
CA ALA A 6 47.16 13.49 -36.29
C ALA A 6 47.26 15.01 -36.06
N PRO A 7 46.15 15.66 -35.68
CA PRO A 7 46.09 16.10 -34.27
C PRO A 7 44.80 15.70 -33.53
N VAL A 8 44.84 15.88 -32.21
CA VAL A 8 43.71 15.75 -31.27
C VAL A 8 43.15 17.15 -30.98
N ASP A 9 41.81 17.26 -30.88
CA ASP A 9 41.11 18.39 -30.26
C ASP A 9 39.79 17.83 -29.66
N GLY A 10 39.42 18.04 -28.39
CA GLY A 10 40.05 18.87 -27.35
C GLY A 10 39.08 19.77 -26.59
N ARG A 11 37.77 19.45 -26.56
CA ARG A 11 36.74 20.23 -25.86
C ARG A 11 35.99 19.46 -24.79
N GLU A 12 36.54 19.50 -23.57
CA GLU A 12 35.74 19.38 -22.35
C GLU A 12 34.86 20.62 -22.18
N LEU A 13 33.53 20.46 -22.11
CA LEU A 13 32.63 21.54 -21.69
C LEU A 13 32.34 21.42 -20.19
N ASN A 14 33.31 21.87 -19.39
CA ASN A 14 33.25 21.91 -17.94
C ASN A 14 32.28 23.00 -17.44
N VAL A 15 30.98 22.68 -17.38
CA VAL A 15 29.95 23.56 -16.80
C VAL A 15 29.92 23.39 -15.27
N SER A 16 30.90 23.99 -14.61
CA SER A 16 30.96 24.06 -13.14
C SER A 16 30.00 25.14 -12.62
N VAL A 17 28.88 24.72 -12.02
CA VAL A 17 27.98 25.59 -11.26
C VAL A 17 27.84 25.05 -9.83
N LYS A 18 28.38 25.81 -8.86
CA LYS A 18 28.28 25.55 -7.42
C LYS A 18 27.71 26.80 -6.69
N PRO A 19 27.21 26.66 -5.45
CA PRO A 19 25.92 27.24 -5.06
C PRO A 19 25.96 28.70 -4.56
N LYS A 20 24.78 29.32 -4.46
CA LYS A 20 24.59 30.67 -3.88
C LYS A 20 23.39 30.76 -2.92
N THR A 21 23.71 30.58 -1.64
CA THR A 21 22.98 31.02 -0.42
C THR A 21 24.08 31.07 0.67
N PRO A 22 24.11 31.96 1.70
CA PRO A 22 22.96 32.59 2.37
C PRO A 22 23.23 34.05 2.87
N LYS A 23 22.63 34.41 4.03
CA LYS A 23 22.66 35.66 4.82
C LYS A 23 21.65 36.73 4.36
N ARG A 24 20.76 37.28 5.19
CA ARG A 24 20.73 37.67 6.64
C ARG A 24 21.36 39.04 6.95
N LYS A 25 20.51 39.93 7.47
CA LYS A 25 20.71 41.14 8.30
C LYS A 25 19.47 41.19 9.23
N GLU A 26 19.45 41.45 10.54
CA GLU A 26 20.24 42.33 11.43
C GLU A 26 20.01 43.84 11.17
N GLU A 27 19.69 44.70 12.14
CA GLU A 27 19.17 44.55 13.54
C GLU A 27 18.55 45.95 13.91
N PRO A 28 18.36 46.48 15.16
CA PRO A 28 18.96 46.15 16.47
C PRO A 28 18.02 46.08 17.71
N HIS A 29 18.54 45.46 18.79
CA HIS A 29 18.59 45.85 20.22
C HIS A 29 17.40 46.66 20.88
N MET A 30 17.06 46.55 22.17
CA MET A 30 17.77 46.22 23.44
C MET A 30 16.70 46.05 24.57
N THR A 31 16.86 45.63 25.85
CA THR A 31 17.98 45.24 26.76
C THR A 31 17.41 44.39 27.94
N THR A 32 18.09 43.33 28.42
CA THR A 32 18.00 42.75 29.82
C THR A 32 16.64 42.26 30.38
N ASN A 33 16.49 41.37 31.38
CA ASN A 33 17.32 40.48 32.23
C ASN A 33 16.57 39.11 32.31
N GLY A 34 17.07 37.98 32.83
CA GLY A 34 18.33 37.61 33.47
C GLY A 34 18.07 36.43 34.43
N ASP A 35 18.68 35.27 34.19
CA ASP A 35 18.41 34.01 34.92
C ASP A 35 19.49 33.67 35.96
N SER A 36 19.11 32.98 37.05
CA SER A 36 20.01 32.26 37.97
C SER A 36 19.25 31.41 39.01
N THR A 37 19.59 30.12 39.10
CA THR A 37 19.29 29.21 40.21
C THR A 37 20.60 28.47 40.54
N PRO A 38 21.06 28.37 41.82
CA PRO A 38 20.79 27.13 42.57
C PRO A 38 20.75 27.25 44.12
N SER A 39 20.37 26.14 44.76
CA SER A 39 20.62 25.79 46.18
C SER A 39 22.05 25.16 46.33
N PRO A 40 22.54 24.59 47.48
CA PRO A 40 21.85 24.23 48.74
C PRO A 40 22.68 24.26 50.08
N HIS A 41 22.09 23.67 51.13
CA HIS A 41 22.69 22.94 52.29
C HIS A 41 23.33 23.66 53.53
N GLU A 42 22.86 23.21 54.73
CA GLU A 42 23.58 22.99 56.04
C GLU A 42 24.12 24.19 56.88
N ASP A 43 24.22 24.18 58.24
CA ASP A 43 23.88 23.24 59.34
C ASP A 43 23.82 23.96 60.74
N GLN A 44 23.37 23.26 61.80
CA GLN A 44 23.63 23.39 63.27
C GLN A 44 22.79 24.25 64.26
N ALA A 45 22.12 23.48 65.15
CA ALA A 45 22.16 23.53 66.63
C ALA A 45 21.30 24.52 67.47
N ALA A 46 20.81 24.00 68.60
CA ALA A 46 20.06 24.66 69.68
C ALA A 46 20.80 24.56 71.04
N PRO A 47 20.30 25.19 72.12
CA PRO A 47 19.61 24.37 73.15
C PRO A 47 18.45 25.07 73.93
N GLU A 48 17.67 24.27 74.66
CA GLU A 48 16.67 24.70 75.69
C GLU A 48 17.27 24.68 77.13
N PRO A 49 16.55 24.96 78.25
CA PRO A 49 15.59 23.99 78.86
C PRO A 49 14.44 24.49 79.79
N ILE A 50 13.48 23.57 80.10
CA ILE A 50 12.56 23.43 81.28
C ILE A 50 11.51 24.54 81.63
N THR A 51 10.33 24.27 82.25
CA THR A 51 9.83 23.15 83.11
C THR A 51 8.33 22.79 82.95
N ASN A 52 8.01 21.48 82.99
CA ASN A 52 6.87 20.66 83.55
C ASN A 52 5.64 21.28 84.30
N PRO A 53 4.53 20.52 84.59
CA PRO A 53 4.15 19.12 84.22
C PRO A 53 2.66 18.87 83.81
N THR A 54 2.28 17.61 83.53
CA THR A 54 0.88 17.07 83.38
C THR A 54 0.40 16.35 84.67
N PRO A 55 -0.91 16.13 84.93
CA PRO A 55 -1.60 14.89 84.46
C PRO A 55 -3.11 15.01 84.13
N THR A 56 -3.69 13.96 83.54
CA THR A 56 -5.13 13.76 83.23
C THR A 56 -5.98 13.43 84.48
N PRO A 57 -7.33 13.57 84.42
CA PRO A 57 -8.15 12.35 84.31
C PRO A 57 -9.39 12.47 83.37
N GLU A 58 -9.88 11.31 82.92
CA GLU A 58 -11.13 11.11 82.19
C GLU A 58 -12.28 10.76 83.17
N PRO A 59 -13.56 11.04 82.83
CA PRO A 59 -14.51 9.93 82.81
C PRO A 59 -15.63 10.01 81.74
N ALA A 60 -15.86 8.87 81.08
CA ALA A 60 -17.16 8.30 80.66
C ALA A 60 -18.20 9.16 79.89
N ALA A 61 -18.61 8.67 78.72
CA ALA A 61 -19.57 9.32 77.82
C ALA A 61 -21.03 8.86 77.99
N PRO A 62 -22.01 9.65 77.52
CA PRO A 62 -23.28 9.14 77.00
C PRO A 62 -23.13 8.66 75.54
N GLU A 63 -23.86 7.62 75.15
CA GLU A 63 -23.78 7.04 73.80
C GLU A 63 -24.32 7.97 72.71
N LEU A 64 -23.63 8.01 71.57
CA LEU A 64 -24.14 8.50 70.29
C LEU A 64 -24.41 7.31 69.36
N PRO A 65 -25.45 7.34 68.52
CA PRO A 65 -25.88 6.18 67.74
C PRO A 65 -24.81 5.75 66.73
N ALA A 66 -24.58 4.43 66.63
CA ALA A 66 -23.55 3.87 65.77
C ALA A 66 -23.81 4.19 64.28
N THR A 67 -22.82 4.82 63.65
CA THR A 67 -22.79 5.00 62.19
C THR A 67 -22.75 3.63 61.51
N PRO A 68 -23.55 3.38 60.45
CA PRO A 68 -23.40 2.14 59.68
C PRO A 68 -21.99 2.07 59.05
N PRO A 69 -21.38 0.86 58.98
CA PRO A 69 -20.03 0.72 58.44
C PRO A 69 -19.98 1.10 56.96
N PRO A 70 -18.83 1.61 56.47
CA PRO A 70 -18.67 1.93 55.05
C PRO A 70 -18.86 0.66 54.20
N ALA A 71 -19.63 0.79 53.13
CA ALA A 71 -19.81 -0.30 52.17
C ALA A 71 -18.44 -0.73 51.59
N PRO A 72 -18.20 -2.04 51.37
CA PRO A 72 -16.98 -2.50 50.72
C PRO A 72 -16.87 -1.89 49.31
N PRO A 73 -15.65 -1.65 48.80
CA PRO A 73 -15.47 -1.08 47.47
C PRO A 73 -16.20 -1.94 46.43
N ALA A 74 -17.04 -1.30 45.62
CA ALA A 74 -17.83 -1.98 44.62
C ALA A 74 -16.89 -2.77 43.68
N ARG A 75 -17.10 -4.08 43.60
CA ARG A 75 -16.46 -4.91 42.59
C ARG A 75 -16.85 -4.32 41.23
N PRO A 76 -15.90 -4.07 40.30
CA PRO A 76 -16.25 -3.61 38.97
C PRO A 76 -17.24 -4.60 38.36
N GLU A 77 -18.37 -4.09 37.89
CA GLU A 77 -19.40 -4.93 37.27
C GLU A 77 -18.82 -5.60 36.02
N PRO A 78 -19.16 -6.88 35.74
CA PRO A 78 -18.72 -7.51 34.51
C PRO A 78 -19.26 -6.71 33.32
N PRO A 79 -18.44 -6.43 32.28
CA PRO A 79 -18.87 -5.63 31.15
C PRO A 79 -20.08 -6.28 30.47
N ASP A 80 -21.05 -5.45 30.06
CA ASP A 80 -22.29 -5.91 29.42
C ASP A 80 -21.96 -6.74 28.17
N PRO A 81 -22.32 -8.04 28.11
CA PRO A 81 -22.06 -8.88 26.94
C PRO A 81 -22.85 -8.44 25.69
N PHE A 82 -23.76 -7.47 25.82
CA PHE A 82 -24.49 -6.87 24.71
C PHE A 82 -24.04 -5.44 24.35
N ASP A 83 -22.98 -4.90 24.97
CA ASP A 83 -22.47 -3.56 24.64
C ASP A 83 -22.13 -3.44 23.13
N PRO A 84 -22.82 -2.56 22.37
CA PRO A 84 -22.58 -2.39 20.94
C PRO A 84 -21.20 -1.81 20.59
N ALA A 85 -20.42 -1.29 21.55
CA ALA A 85 -19.02 -0.93 21.31
C ALA A 85 -18.11 -2.18 21.33
N SER A 86 -18.24 -3.05 22.33
CA SER A 86 -17.52 -4.34 22.41
C SER A 86 -17.86 -5.30 21.27
N LEU A 87 -19.11 -5.28 20.77
CA LEU A 87 -19.59 -6.15 19.70
C LEU A 87 -19.30 -5.62 18.27
N ARG A 88 -18.60 -4.49 18.11
CA ARG A 88 -18.22 -3.97 16.78
C ARG A 88 -17.08 -4.77 16.16
N LEU A 89 -17.40 -5.49 15.09
CA LEU A 89 -16.41 -6.08 14.20
C LEU A 89 -15.50 -4.99 13.62
N GLY A 90 -14.19 -5.08 13.90
CA GLY A 90 -13.17 -4.23 13.29
C GLY A 90 -12.96 -4.56 11.80
N ALA A 91 -12.21 -3.71 11.09
CA ALA A 91 -11.97 -3.88 9.64
C ALA A 91 -11.34 -5.25 9.30
N ASP A 92 -10.48 -5.77 10.16
CA ASP A 92 -9.74 -7.03 9.99
C ASP A 92 -10.40 -8.24 10.67
N TYR A 93 -11.72 -8.20 10.91
CA TYR A 93 -12.45 -9.23 11.66
C TYR A 93 -12.28 -10.67 11.13
N SER A 94 -11.94 -10.86 9.85
CA SER A 94 -11.65 -12.18 9.28
C SER A 94 -10.45 -12.87 9.93
N GLU A 95 -9.47 -12.09 10.42
CA GLU A 95 -8.31 -12.59 11.15
C GLU A 95 -8.72 -12.98 12.58
N GLY A 96 -9.55 -12.17 13.24
CA GLY A 96 -10.11 -12.47 14.57
C GLY A 96 -11.07 -13.66 14.62
N LEU A 97 -11.73 -13.99 13.50
CA LEU A 97 -12.59 -15.18 13.37
C LEU A 97 -11.84 -16.44 12.86
N GLY A 98 -10.55 -16.34 12.54
CA GLY A 98 -9.75 -17.47 12.04
C GLY A 98 -10.15 -18.00 10.65
N VAL A 99 -10.87 -17.21 9.85
CA VAL A 99 -11.44 -17.65 8.57
C VAL A 99 -10.49 -17.35 7.41
N ARG A 100 -9.79 -18.37 6.89
CA ARG A 100 -8.90 -18.22 5.73
C ARG A 100 -9.67 -18.24 4.40
N LYS A 101 -9.66 -17.11 3.68
CA LYS A 101 -10.16 -16.98 2.30
C LYS A 101 -9.36 -17.89 1.34
N VAL A 102 -10.00 -18.90 0.75
CA VAL A 102 -9.38 -19.77 -0.26
C VAL A 102 -9.65 -19.20 -1.65
N ILE A 103 -8.58 -18.84 -2.38
CA ILE A 103 -8.67 -18.31 -3.75
C ILE A 103 -8.71 -19.49 -4.73
N THR A 104 -9.87 -19.72 -5.35
CA THR A 104 -10.10 -20.86 -6.26
C THR A 104 -9.97 -20.49 -7.75
N THR A 105 -10.04 -19.20 -8.07
CA THR A 105 -9.91 -18.60 -9.41
C THR A 105 -9.40 -17.17 -9.25
N VAL A 106 -8.56 -16.68 -10.18
CA VAL A 106 -8.07 -15.29 -10.20
C VAL A 106 -8.61 -14.57 -11.45
N PRO A 107 -9.49 -13.57 -11.34
CA PRO A 107 -10.04 -12.90 -12.52
C PRO A 107 -8.95 -12.21 -13.37
N ASN A 108 -8.88 -12.50 -14.67
CA ASN A 108 -8.13 -11.68 -15.62
C ASN A 108 -9.04 -10.54 -16.11
N ARG A 109 -8.77 -9.31 -15.63
CA ARG A 109 -9.62 -8.14 -15.90
C ARG A 109 -8.85 -6.84 -15.73
N LYS A 110 -9.32 -5.78 -16.39
CA LYS A 110 -8.92 -4.41 -16.07
C LYS A 110 -9.47 -4.00 -14.69
N PRO A 111 -8.79 -3.12 -13.94
CA PRO A 111 -9.39 -2.39 -12.83
C PRO A 111 -10.69 -1.66 -13.21
N ASN A 112 -11.67 -1.71 -12.32
CA ASN A 112 -12.98 -1.09 -12.45
C ASN A 112 -12.91 0.42 -12.19
N LYS A 113 -13.70 1.22 -12.93
CA LYS A 113 -13.73 2.72 -12.83
C LYS A 113 -13.97 3.30 -11.42
N SER A 114 -14.52 2.49 -10.52
CA SER A 114 -14.88 2.87 -9.15
C SER A 114 -14.04 2.19 -8.06
N GLU A 115 -13.13 1.27 -8.40
CA GLU A 115 -12.31 0.55 -7.41
C GLU A 115 -10.91 1.16 -7.29
N TRP A 116 -10.40 1.15 -6.06
CA TRP A 116 -8.99 1.45 -5.78
C TRP A 116 -8.19 0.14 -5.79
N PHE A 117 -7.04 0.15 -6.45
CA PHE A 117 -6.16 -1.02 -6.59
C PHE A 117 -4.68 -0.65 -6.40
N GLN A 118 -3.86 -1.66 -6.13
CA GLN A 118 -2.40 -1.62 -6.28
C GLN A 118 -1.94 -2.76 -7.20
N VAL A 119 -0.77 -2.57 -7.82
CA VAL A 119 0.01 -3.56 -8.57
C VAL A 119 1.11 -4.09 -7.64
N ARG A 120 1.40 -5.40 -7.68
CA ARG A 120 2.47 -5.97 -6.86
C ARG A 120 3.83 -5.53 -7.44
N PRO A 121 4.68 -4.83 -6.67
CA PRO A 121 6.04 -4.52 -7.11
C PRO A 121 6.87 -5.80 -7.24
N GLY A 122 7.91 -5.75 -8.08
CA GLY A 122 8.77 -6.89 -8.37
C GLY A 122 8.51 -7.50 -9.76
N GLU A 123 9.59 -7.89 -10.44
CA GLU A 123 9.54 -8.53 -11.77
C GLU A 123 9.08 -9.99 -11.69
N GLU A 124 9.15 -10.61 -10.51
CA GLU A 124 8.67 -11.96 -10.23
C GLU A 124 7.13 -12.06 -10.07
N TRP A 125 6.43 -10.92 -10.05
CA TRP A 125 4.96 -10.82 -9.96
C TRP A 125 4.29 -10.34 -11.25
N ARG A 126 5.03 -10.33 -12.36
CA ARG A 126 4.57 -9.93 -13.69
C ARG A 126 5.09 -10.85 -14.78
N LEU A 127 4.48 -10.81 -15.95
CA LEU A 127 4.89 -11.60 -17.11
C LEU A 127 4.64 -10.84 -18.42
N GLN A 128 5.67 -10.67 -19.24
CA GLN A 128 5.50 -10.33 -20.65
C GLN A 128 5.30 -11.62 -21.45
N THR A 129 4.24 -11.68 -22.27
CA THR A 129 3.83 -12.87 -23.02
C THR A 129 2.94 -12.48 -24.19
N ALA A 130 2.64 -13.42 -25.10
CA ALA A 130 1.53 -13.26 -26.04
C ALA A 130 0.23 -13.81 -25.45
N VAL A 131 -0.88 -13.13 -25.71
CA VAL A 131 -2.24 -13.58 -25.39
C VAL A 131 -3.12 -13.58 -26.63
N LEU A 132 -4.11 -14.47 -26.66
CA LEU A 132 -5.17 -14.48 -27.67
C LEU A 132 -6.49 -14.05 -26.99
N GLU A 133 -7.23 -13.13 -27.60
CA GLU A 133 -8.43 -12.53 -27.03
C GLU A 133 -9.65 -12.90 -27.89
N LEU A 134 -10.68 -13.51 -27.30
CA LEU A 134 -11.97 -13.74 -27.96
C LEU A 134 -13.08 -12.93 -27.30
N GLU A 135 -13.95 -12.39 -28.13
CA GLU A 135 -15.24 -11.82 -27.72
C GLU A 135 -16.35 -12.74 -28.23
N LYS A 136 -17.14 -13.34 -27.33
CA LYS A 136 -18.31 -14.17 -27.63
C LYS A 136 -19.55 -13.49 -27.09
N GLY A 137 -20.19 -12.66 -27.91
CA GLY A 137 -21.28 -11.80 -27.49
C GLY A 137 -20.82 -10.78 -26.45
N VAL A 138 -21.23 -10.96 -25.20
CA VAL A 138 -20.81 -10.08 -24.07
C VAL A 138 -19.59 -10.63 -23.33
N GLU A 139 -19.28 -11.93 -23.44
CA GLU A 139 -18.14 -12.52 -22.74
C GLU A 139 -16.82 -12.22 -23.48
N ARG A 140 -15.82 -11.76 -22.73
CA ARG A 140 -14.44 -11.59 -23.19
C ARG A 140 -13.54 -12.59 -22.49
N SER A 141 -13.00 -13.56 -23.23
CA SER A 141 -12.04 -14.54 -22.70
C SER A 141 -10.62 -14.24 -23.20
N THR A 142 -9.64 -14.43 -22.32
CA THR A 142 -8.21 -14.24 -22.61
C THR A 142 -7.48 -15.56 -22.43
N TYR A 143 -6.74 -15.98 -23.44
CA TYR A 143 -5.95 -17.21 -23.45
C TYR A 143 -4.46 -16.88 -23.42
N LEU A 144 -3.69 -17.62 -22.62
CA LEU A 144 -2.24 -17.69 -22.80
C LEU A 144 -1.92 -18.55 -24.02
N VAL A 145 -0.82 -18.24 -24.70
CA VAL A 145 -0.35 -18.98 -25.87
C VAL A 145 1.08 -19.46 -25.63
N ALA A 146 1.35 -20.74 -25.90
CA ALA A 146 2.67 -21.33 -25.76
C ALA A 146 3.69 -20.63 -26.70
N PRO A 147 4.93 -20.35 -26.24
CA PRO A 147 5.96 -19.70 -27.07
C PRO A 147 6.26 -20.42 -28.39
N SER A 148 6.08 -21.74 -28.43
CA SER A 148 6.22 -22.58 -29.63
C SER A 148 5.20 -22.26 -30.73
N LEU A 149 4.10 -21.55 -30.44
CA LEU A 149 3.05 -21.20 -31.39
C LEU A 149 3.04 -19.72 -31.78
N TRP A 150 3.94 -18.89 -31.21
CA TRP A 150 3.90 -17.44 -31.43
C TRP A 150 4.20 -17.03 -32.87
N ALA A 151 4.91 -17.86 -33.63
CA ALA A 151 5.16 -17.63 -35.06
C ALA A 151 3.89 -17.92 -35.89
N ASP A 152 3.32 -19.12 -35.73
CA ASP A 152 2.14 -19.60 -36.46
C ASP A 152 0.86 -18.82 -36.17
N LEU A 153 0.80 -18.18 -35.01
CA LEU A 153 -0.35 -17.38 -34.55
C LEU A 153 -0.06 -15.87 -34.53
N SER A 154 1.02 -15.41 -35.17
CA SER A 154 1.51 -14.01 -35.10
C SER A 154 0.51 -12.94 -35.56
N GLY A 155 -0.50 -13.30 -36.36
CA GLY A 155 -1.62 -12.42 -36.74
C GLY A 155 -2.88 -12.53 -35.86
N GLU A 156 -2.95 -13.53 -34.98
CA GLU A 156 -4.09 -13.81 -34.08
C GLU A 156 -3.82 -13.38 -32.62
N ILE A 157 -2.54 -13.28 -32.23
CA ILE A 157 -2.10 -12.98 -30.85
C ILE A 157 -1.70 -11.50 -30.67
N THR A 158 -1.78 -11.02 -29.43
CA THR A 158 -1.31 -9.69 -29.03
C THR A 158 -0.26 -9.81 -27.92
N PRO A 159 0.91 -9.14 -28.01
CA PRO A 159 1.83 -8.98 -26.89
C PRO A 159 1.18 -8.27 -25.71
N ALA A 160 1.37 -8.77 -24.49
CA ALA A 160 0.80 -8.22 -23.27
C ALA A 160 1.70 -8.40 -22.05
N LEU A 161 1.62 -7.43 -21.15
CA LEU A 161 2.13 -7.49 -19.78
C LEU A 161 0.98 -7.91 -18.86
N LEU A 162 1.18 -9.00 -18.12
CA LEU A 162 0.30 -9.44 -17.06
C LEU A 162 0.83 -8.94 -15.72
N LEU A 163 0.00 -8.27 -14.94
CA LEU A 163 0.31 -7.69 -13.64
C LEU A 163 -0.52 -8.35 -12.54
N THR A 164 0.11 -8.69 -11.42
CA THR A 164 -0.59 -9.11 -10.20
C THR A 164 -1.16 -7.87 -9.50
N CYS A 165 -2.47 -7.85 -9.19
CA CYS A 165 -3.14 -6.72 -8.56
C CYS A 165 -4.04 -7.14 -7.39
N VAL A 166 -4.25 -6.24 -6.43
CA VAL A 166 -5.35 -6.36 -5.44
C VAL A 166 -6.16 -5.08 -5.37
N ASN A 167 -7.45 -5.20 -5.02
CA ASN A 167 -8.31 -4.06 -4.67
C ASN A 167 -8.28 -3.78 -3.14
N ARG A 168 -9.00 -2.74 -2.71
CA ARG A 168 -9.15 -2.36 -1.27
C ARG A 168 -9.83 -3.41 -0.37
N ALA A 169 -10.40 -4.49 -0.92
CA ALA A 169 -10.93 -5.64 -0.17
C ALA A 169 -9.97 -6.85 -0.20
N ASN A 170 -8.73 -6.65 -0.68
CA ASN A 170 -7.72 -7.69 -0.91
C ASN A 170 -8.24 -8.82 -1.83
N ASP A 171 -9.07 -8.48 -2.82
CA ASP A 171 -9.40 -9.39 -3.92
C ASP A 171 -8.26 -9.38 -4.94
N LEU A 172 -7.61 -10.54 -5.10
CA LEU A 172 -6.57 -10.76 -6.10
C LEU A 172 -7.16 -10.84 -7.51
N PHE A 173 -6.56 -10.12 -8.45
CA PHE A 173 -6.86 -10.22 -9.89
C PHE A 173 -5.60 -10.03 -10.73
N ILE A 174 -5.64 -10.50 -11.99
CA ILE A 174 -4.59 -10.24 -12.98
C ILE A 174 -5.06 -9.11 -13.88
N TRP A 175 -4.27 -8.05 -14.00
CA TRP A 175 -4.49 -7.00 -15.00
C TRP A 175 -3.60 -7.25 -16.23
N ARG A 176 -4.20 -7.56 -17.37
CA ARG A 176 -3.53 -7.48 -18.68
C ARG A 176 -3.43 -6.02 -19.15
N VAL A 177 -2.24 -5.60 -19.56
CA VAL A 177 -1.99 -4.39 -20.34
C VAL A 177 -1.39 -4.82 -21.66
N LYS A 178 -1.91 -4.34 -22.80
CA LYS A 178 -1.31 -4.64 -24.11
C LYS A 178 0.06 -3.97 -24.20
N LEU A 179 1.02 -4.60 -24.86
CA LEU A 179 2.33 -4.01 -25.15
C LEU A 179 2.34 -3.44 -26.57
N PRO A 180 3.24 -2.49 -26.88
CA PRO A 180 3.45 -2.02 -28.25
C PRO A 180 3.79 -3.18 -29.20
N GLY A 181 3.39 -3.04 -30.46
CA GLY A 181 3.79 -3.99 -31.50
C GLY A 181 5.29 -3.94 -31.81
N SER A 182 5.79 -4.94 -32.55
CA SER A 182 7.17 -4.94 -33.08
C SER A 182 7.46 -3.83 -34.09
N ASP A 183 6.42 -3.12 -34.54
CA ASP A 183 6.51 -1.87 -35.32
C ASP A 183 6.72 -0.61 -34.46
N GLY A 184 6.82 -0.77 -33.13
CA GLY A 184 7.00 0.31 -32.16
C GLY A 184 5.75 1.16 -31.91
N ARG A 185 4.59 0.83 -32.52
CA ARG A 185 3.37 1.63 -32.36
C ARG A 185 2.66 1.28 -31.05
N SER A 186 3.00 2.03 -30.01
CA SER A 186 2.10 2.17 -28.85
C SER A 186 0.91 3.07 -29.20
N ASN A 187 -0.05 3.15 -28.29
CA ASN A 187 -1.09 4.16 -28.31
C ASN A 187 -1.24 4.79 -26.93
N THR A 188 -1.81 5.99 -26.90
CA THR A 188 -1.96 6.82 -25.70
C THR A 188 -2.71 6.13 -24.55
N TRP A 189 -3.65 5.22 -24.87
CA TRP A 189 -4.32 4.37 -23.88
C TRP A 189 -3.40 3.30 -23.27
N THR A 190 -2.53 2.69 -24.06
CA THR A 190 -1.51 1.75 -23.59
C THR A 190 -0.46 2.44 -22.73
N ASP A 191 0.07 3.57 -23.19
CA ASP A 191 1.12 4.31 -22.47
C ASP A 191 0.62 4.81 -21.11
N SER A 192 -0.58 5.39 -21.08
CA SER A 192 -1.22 5.81 -19.82
C SER A 192 -1.59 4.63 -18.91
N ALA A 193 -1.99 3.47 -19.46
CA ALA A 193 -2.20 2.27 -18.65
C ALA A 193 -0.90 1.79 -17.99
N LEU A 194 0.23 1.77 -18.71
CA LEU A 194 1.54 1.38 -18.17
C LEU A 194 2.06 2.39 -17.13
N GLN A 195 1.84 3.69 -17.33
CA GLN A 195 2.17 4.73 -16.35
C GLN A 195 1.34 4.57 -15.06
N ILE A 196 0.04 4.34 -15.17
CA ILE A 196 -0.85 4.08 -14.01
C ILE A 196 -0.45 2.78 -13.32
N ALA A 197 -0.12 1.73 -14.06
CA ALA A 197 0.39 0.49 -13.48
C ALA A 197 1.68 0.71 -12.67
N LYS A 198 2.59 1.57 -13.15
CA LYS A 198 3.83 1.88 -12.43
C LYS A 198 3.60 2.75 -11.19
N ALA A 199 2.64 3.69 -11.22
CA ALA A 199 2.22 4.42 -10.03
C ALA A 199 1.53 3.50 -8.99
N ALA A 200 0.75 2.53 -9.47
CA ALA A 200 0.05 1.56 -8.64
C ALA A 200 0.98 0.56 -7.92
N GLU A 201 2.28 0.53 -8.23
CA GLU A 201 3.29 -0.24 -7.47
C GLU A 201 3.65 0.40 -6.12
N THR A 202 3.34 1.68 -5.91
CA THR A 202 3.77 2.45 -4.71
C THR A 202 2.65 3.25 -4.05
N THR A 203 1.49 3.42 -4.68
CA THR A 203 0.32 4.04 -4.06
C THR A 203 -0.98 3.44 -4.60
N TRP A 204 -2.06 3.54 -3.83
CA TRP A 204 -3.39 3.14 -4.30
C TRP A 204 -3.82 4.00 -5.48
N CYS A 205 -4.24 3.39 -6.59
CA CYS A 205 -4.74 4.10 -7.76
C CYS A 205 -6.21 3.77 -8.03
N ARG A 206 -6.99 4.76 -8.48
CA ARG A 206 -8.30 4.54 -9.11
C ARG A 206 -8.28 5.05 -10.54
N MET A 207 -8.17 4.13 -11.50
CA MET A 207 -8.09 4.41 -12.93
C MET A 207 -9.47 4.78 -13.52
N VAL A 208 -9.52 5.81 -14.35
CA VAL A 208 -10.70 6.24 -15.11
C VAL A 208 -10.32 6.46 -16.57
N SER A 209 -11.27 6.23 -17.48
CA SER A 209 -11.11 6.54 -18.91
C SER A 209 -11.43 8.00 -19.18
N ASP A 210 -10.47 8.76 -19.70
CA ASP A 210 -10.72 10.05 -20.34
C ASP A 210 -10.87 9.83 -21.85
N THR A 211 -12.11 9.64 -22.28
CA THR A 211 -12.47 9.43 -23.69
C THR A 211 -12.35 10.68 -24.54
N THR A 212 -12.21 11.86 -23.93
CA THR A 212 -12.02 13.13 -24.64
C THR A 212 -10.57 13.29 -25.07
N ASN A 213 -9.63 12.98 -24.17
CA ASN A 213 -8.19 13.07 -24.42
C ASN A 213 -7.55 11.76 -24.92
N GLY A 214 -8.31 10.66 -25.00
CA GLY A 214 -7.82 9.38 -25.52
C GLY A 214 -6.82 8.68 -24.59
N ILE A 215 -6.94 8.87 -23.27
CA ILE A 215 -6.00 8.39 -22.25
C ILE A 215 -6.73 7.83 -21.03
N TYR A 216 -6.04 7.00 -20.27
CA TYR A 216 -6.41 6.77 -18.88
C TYR A 216 -5.84 7.85 -17.97
N THR A 217 -6.63 8.27 -17.01
CA THR A 217 -6.20 9.08 -15.87
C THR A 217 -6.37 8.26 -14.59
N HIS A 218 -5.76 8.68 -13.50
CA HIS A 218 -5.96 8.05 -12.20
C HIS A 218 -6.11 9.09 -11.09
N TYR A 219 -6.83 8.71 -10.05
CA TYR A 219 -6.81 9.39 -8.77
C TYR A 219 -5.86 8.66 -7.81
N VAL A 220 -5.25 9.42 -6.90
CA VAL A 220 -4.54 8.94 -5.71
C VAL A 220 -5.32 9.37 -4.45
N PRO A 221 -5.14 8.71 -3.29
CA PRO A 221 -5.84 9.08 -2.06
C PRO A 221 -5.47 10.45 -1.50
N THR A 222 -6.48 11.08 -0.91
CA THR A 222 -6.45 12.17 0.10
C THR A 222 -5.52 12.02 1.28
N ALA A 223 -5.58 10.81 1.79
CA ALA A 223 -5.22 10.41 3.13
C ALA A 223 -4.54 9.05 3.05
N GLU A 224 -3.69 8.76 4.02
CA GLU A 224 -3.00 7.48 4.12
C GLU A 224 -4.01 6.33 4.18
N LEU A 225 -3.79 5.31 3.35
CA LEU A 225 -4.61 4.11 3.30
C LEU A 225 -3.73 2.91 3.66
N PRO A 226 -4.21 1.97 4.51
CA PRO A 226 -3.48 0.74 4.81
C PRO A 226 -2.96 0.01 3.56
N ASP A 227 -1.77 -0.56 3.70
CA ASP A 227 -1.08 -1.31 2.66
C ASP A 227 -1.89 -2.52 2.15
N PRO A 228 -1.69 -2.94 0.89
CA PRO A 228 -2.34 -4.13 0.33
C PRO A 228 -1.89 -5.41 1.05
N LYS A 229 -2.84 -6.21 1.55
CA LYS A 229 -2.57 -7.55 2.07
C LYS A 229 -2.51 -8.53 0.90
N TRP A 230 -1.29 -8.87 0.46
CA TRP A 230 -1.07 -9.87 -0.60
C TRP A 230 -1.34 -11.28 -0.08
N PRO A 231 -2.00 -12.16 -0.88
CA PRO A 231 -2.21 -13.54 -0.48
C PRO A 231 -0.91 -14.36 -0.57
N ASP A 232 -0.83 -15.38 0.28
CA ASP A 232 0.20 -16.42 0.25
C ASP A 232 -0.06 -17.39 -0.92
N LEU A 233 0.38 -16.94 -2.11
CA LEU A 233 0.38 -17.68 -3.37
C LEU A 233 1.62 -17.26 -4.17
N SER A 234 2.29 -18.23 -4.79
CA SER A 234 3.34 -17.94 -5.77
C SER A 234 2.74 -17.38 -7.06
N PHE A 235 3.50 -16.56 -7.81
CA PHE A 235 3.03 -16.03 -9.09
C PHE A 235 2.65 -17.14 -10.10
N ASN A 236 3.30 -18.30 -10.03
CA ASN A 236 2.95 -19.45 -10.85
C ASN A 236 1.54 -20.01 -10.54
N GLU A 237 1.14 -20.03 -9.28
CA GLU A 237 -0.22 -20.40 -8.86
C GLU A 237 -1.24 -19.33 -9.26
N ILE A 238 -0.89 -18.05 -9.14
CA ILE A 238 -1.74 -16.93 -9.59
C ILE A 238 -2.06 -17.06 -11.08
N ILE A 239 -1.05 -17.31 -11.92
CA ILE A 239 -1.23 -17.56 -13.36
C ILE A 239 -2.07 -18.83 -13.61
N LYS A 240 -1.77 -19.95 -12.93
CA LYS A 240 -2.55 -21.20 -13.05
C LYS A 240 -4.03 -21.03 -12.67
N LEU A 241 -4.33 -20.23 -11.64
CA LEU A 241 -5.68 -19.96 -11.17
C LEU A 241 -6.43 -18.95 -12.05
N GLY A 242 -5.73 -18.09 -12.81
CA GLY A 242 -6.35 -17.13 -13.73
C GLY A 242 -6.57 -17.65 -15.15
N PHE A 243 -5.69 -18.54 -15.62
CA PHE A 243 -5.74 -19.14 -16.96
C PHE A 243 -6.08 -20.64 -16.92
N ARG A 244 -6.74 -21.11 -15.86
CA ARG A 244 -7.21 -22.51 -15.76
C ARG A 244 -8.14 -22.84 -16.93
N GLY A 245 -7.73 -23.78 -17.79
CA GLY A 245 -8.48 -24.12 -19.02
C GLY A 245 -8.43 -23.04 -20.11
N ARG A 246 -7.51 -22.06 -20.02
CA ARG A 246 -7.31 -20.97 -20.99
C ARG A 246 -5.85 -20.87 -21.43
N MET A 247 -5.28 -22.01 -21.83
CA MET A 247 -3.92 -22.15 -22.36
C MET A 247 -4.00 -22.80 -23.75
N ILE A 248 -3.38 -22.18 -24.75
CA ILE A 248 -3.28 -22.69 -26.11
C ILE A 248 -1.85 -23.23 -26.31
N ASP A 249 -1.73 -24.54 -26.39
CA ASP A 249 -0.46 -25.29 -26.45
C ASP A 249 -0.31 -26.17 -27.71
N SER A 250 -1.37 -26.37 -28.48
CA SER A 250 -1.37 -26.96 -29.83
C SER A 250 -2.16 -26.10 -30.83
N LEU A 251 -1.82 -26.21 -32.13
CA LEU A 251 -2.60 -25.62 -33.23
C LEU A 251 -3.99 -26.27 -33.38
N ASP A 252 -4.16 -27.51 -32.92
CA ASP A 252 -5.45 -28.24 -32.91
C ASP A 252 -6.38 -27.80 -31.77
N HIS A 253 -5.95 -26.88 -30.90
CA HIS A 253 -6.72 -26.43 -29.75
C HIS A 253 -8.11 -25.92 -30.17
N PRO A 254 -9.22 -26.35 -29.53
CA PRO A 254 -10.58 -26.15 -30.06
C PRO A 254 -10.95 -24.71 -30.41
N ILE A 255 -10.45 -23.75 -29.63
CA ILE A 255 -10.66 -22.31 -29.85
C ILE A 255 -10.03 -21.79 -31.16
N LEU A 256 -8.88 -22.35 -31.58
CA LEU A 256 -8.25 -22.00 -32.85
C LEU A 256 -9.02 -22.58 -34.03
N ARG A 257 -9.54 -23.81 -33.91
CA ARG A 257 -10.42 -24.43 -34.91
C ARG A 257 -11.67 -23.57 -35.13
N GLU A 258 -12.34 -23.18 -34.04
CA GLU A 258 -13.54 -22.34 -34.08
C GLU A 258 -13.28 -20.97 -34.74
N LEU A 259 -12.18 -20.30 -34.37
CA LEU A 259 -11.74 -19.03 -34.98
C LEU A 259 -11.50 -19.13 -36.49
N ARG A 260 -11.03 -20.30 -36.95
CA ARG A 260 -10.72 -20.58 -38.36
C ARG A 260 -11.90 -21.17 -39.13
N GLY A 261 -13.11 -21.15 -38.55
CA GLY A 261 -14.34 -21.63 -39.18
C GLY A 261 -14.49 -23.15 -39.21
N GLY A 262 -13.68 -23.89 -38.44
CA GLY A 262 -13.78 -25.33 -38.29
C GLY A 262 -14.90 -25.74 -37.34
N ALA A 263 -15.80 -26.59 -37.83
CA ALA A 263 -16.76 -27.34 -37.03
C ALA A 263 -16.10 -28.52 -36.28
#